data_AF-A0A5B7J9Z4-F1
#
_entry.id   AF-A0A5B7J9Z4-F1
#
_cell.length_a   1.000
_cell.length_b   1.000
_cell.length_c   1.000
_cell.angle_alpha   90.00
_cell.angle_beta   90.00
_cell.angle_gamma   90.00
#
_symmetry.space_group_name_H-M   'P 1'
#
loop_
_entity.id
_entity.type
_entity.pdbx_description
1 polymer ?
#
loop_
_entity_poly.entity_id
_entity_poly.type
_entity_poly.pdbx_seq_one_letter_code
_entity_poly.pdbx_strand_id
1 'polypeptide(L)' 'MNLDRCKEKLYLADLPTAAVVVPFHNEHWTTLLRTAVSAYNRSPKHLLKEIILVDDASTKDTDFS' A
#
# COMPACT_ATOMS: atom_id res chain seq x y z
N MET A 1 -21.97 -4.26 -9.30
CA MET A 1 -20.90 -3.48 -9.94
C MET A 1 -20.35 -4.33 -11.06
N ASN A 2 -20.55 -3.95 -12.32
CA ASN A 2 -20.09 -4.76 -13.47
C ASN A 2 -18.57 -4.53 -13.66
N LEU A 3 -17.77 -5.60 -13.52
CA LEU A 3 -16.29 -5.54 -13.55
C LEU A 3 -15.74 -5.02 -14.89
N ASP A 4 -16.45 -5.28 -15.99
CA ASP A 4 -15.97 -4.98 -17.34
C ASP A 4 -15.84 -3.47 -17.59
N ARG A 5 -16.69 -2.67 -16.94
CA ARG A 5 -16.72 -1.21 -17.09
C ARG A 5 -15.68 -0.46 -16.26
N CYS A 6 -14.90 -1.14 -15.41
CA CYS A 6 -13.85 -0.49 -14.62
C CYS A 6 -12.73 0.10 -15.49
N LYS A 7 -12.44 -0.53 -16.64
CA LYS A 7 -11.41 -0.08 -17.59
C LYS A 7 -11.80 1.19 -18.35
N GLU A 8 -13.10 1.48 -18.44
CA GLU A 8 -13.65 2.62 -19.16
C GLU A 8 -13.75 3.88 -18.28
N LYS A 9 -13.45 3.78 -16.98
CA LYS A 9 -13.53 4.91 -16.06
C LYS A 9 -12.43 5.93 -16.38
N LEU A 10 -12.87 7.16 -16.64
CA LEU A 10 -12.00 8.32 -16.73
C LEU A 10 -11.85 8.94 -15.34
N TYR A 11 -10.63 9.38 -15.04
CA TYR A 11 -10.29 10.08 -13.81
C TYR A 11 -9.77 11.48 -14.17
N LEU A 12 -9.82 12.40 -13.20
CA LEU A 12 -9.18 13.70 -13.36
C LEU A 12 -7.68 13.53 -13.57
N ALA A 13 -7.08 14.39 -14.38
CA ALA A 13 -5.63 14.38 -14.60
C ALA A 13 -4.87 14.73 -13.31
N ASP A 14 -5.39 15.71 -12.56
CA ASP A 14 -4.79 16.20 -11.33
C ASP A 14 -5.56 15.67 -10.11
N LEU A 15 -5.24 14.44 -9.73
CA LEU A 15 -5.69 13.89 -8.46
C LEU A 15 -4.77 14.35 -7.32
N PRO A 16 -5.30 14.55 -6.11
CA PRO A 16 -4.46 14.84 -4.95
C PRO A 16 -3.53 13.65 -4.66
N THR A 17 -2.37 13.95 -4.10
CA THR A 17 -1.48 12.91 -3.60
C THR A 17 -2.05 12.25 -2.36
N ALA A 18 -1.67 10.99 -2.12
CA ALA A 18 -2.12 10.19 -1.01
C ALA A 18 -0.93 9.54 -0.29
N ALA A 19 -1.04 9.45 1.04
CA ALA A 19 -0.17 8.63 1.87
C ALA A 19 -0.85 7.27 2.13
N VAL A 20 -0.09 6.18 2.05
CA VAL A 20 -0.58 4.83 2.36
C VAL A 20 -0.09 4.47 3.75
N VAL A 21 -1.01 4.37 4.71
CA VAL A 21 -0.68 4.00 6.11
C VAL A 21 -1.05 2.53 6.32
N VAL A 22 -0.07 1.72 6.74
CA VAL A 22 -0.23 0.28 6.99
C VAL A 22 0.12 -0.02 8.45
N PRO A 23 -0.86 -0.06 9.36
CA PRO A 23 -0.64 -0.59 10.70
C PRO A 23 -0.40 -2.11 10.61
N PHE A 24 0.57 -2.61 11.38
CA PHE A 24 0.85 -4.03 11.48
C PHE A 24 1.13 -4.42 12.93
N HIS A 25 0.71 -5.63 13.30
CA HIS A 25 1.02 -6.24 14.57
C HIS A 25 1.41 -7.69 14.33
N ASN A 26 2.66 -8.05 14.61
CA ASN A 26 3.15 -9.42 14.44
C ASN A 26 2.94 -10.01 13.03
N GLU A 27 2.84 -9.18 11.99
CA GLU A 27 2.67 -9.60 10.60
C GLU A 27 3.97 -10.23 10.06
N HIS A 28 3.87 -11.16 9.10
CA HIS A 28 5.06 -11.77 8.52
C HIS A 28 5.78 -10.79 7.58
N TRP A 29 7.11 -10.68 7.68
CA TRP A 29 7.89 -9.69 6.92
C TRP A 29 7.62 -9.76 5.40
N THR A 30 7.57 -10.96 4.84
CA THR A 30 7.32 -11.14 3.40
C THR A 30 5.92 -10.68 2.97
N THR A 31 4.94 -10.75 3.88
CA THR A 31 3.59 -10.24 3.65
C THR A 31 3.55 -8.72 3.75
N LEU A 32 4.16 -8.14 4.79
CA LEU A 32 4.25 -6.69 4.97
C LEU A 32 4.94 -6.04 3.77
N LEU A 33 6.08 -6.60 3.34
CA LEU A 33 6.83 -6.11 2.19
C LEU A 33 6.03 -6.24 0.89
N ARG A 34 5.34 -7.37 0.68
CA ARG A 34 4.46 -7.55 -0.48
C ARG A 34 3.39 -6.46 -0.54
N THR A 35 2.81 -6.08 0.59
CA THR A 35 1.84 -4.98 0.66
C THR A 35 2.47 -3.66 0.23
N ALA A 36 3.59 -3.25 0.85
CA ALA A 36 4.28 -2.00 0.54
C ALA A 36 4.73 -1.93 -0.93
N VAL A 37 5.36 -3.00 -1.43
CA VAL A 37 5.83 -3.11 -2.81
C VAL A 37 4.66 -3.07 -3.79
N SER A 38 3.53 -3.72 -3.48
CA SER A 38 2.37 -3.69 -4.35
C SER A 38 1.72 -2.30 -4.43
N ALA A 39 1.74 -1.54 -3.32
CA ALA A 39 1.27 -0.16 -3.29
C ALA A 39 2.17 0.74 -4.12
N TYR A 40 3.49 0.58 -3.99
CA TYR A 40 4.47 1.32 -4.79
C TYR A 40 4.38 1.02 -6.29
N ASN A 41 4.31 -0.27 -6.67
CA ASN A 41 4.36 -0.68 -8.08
C ASN A 41 3.05 -0.46 -8.85
N ARG A 42 1.90 -0.46 -8.17
CA ARG A 42 0.58 -0.35 -8.82
C ARG A 42 -0.04 1.04 -8.72
N SER A 43 0.59 1.95 -7.98
CA SER A 43 0.14 3.34 -7.90
C SER A 43 0.87 4.21 -8.93
N PRO A 44 0.18 5.16 -9.58
CA PRO A 44 0.86 6.20 -10.35
C PRO A 44 1.82 7.00 -9.45
N LYS A 45 3.09 7.11 -9.86
CA LYS A 45 4.16 7.69 -9.04
C LYS A 45 3.88 9.12 -8.55
N HIS A 46 3.15 9.91 -9.33
CA HIS A 46 2.82 11.30 -8.96
C HIS A 46 1.72 11.40 -7.89
N LEU A 47 0.96 10.32 -7.66
CA LEU A 47 -0.11 10.30 -6.65
C LEU A 47 0.34 9.70 -5.32
N LEU A 48 1.40 8.89 -5.30
CA LEU A 48 1.89 8.27 -4.08
C LEU A 48 2.90 9.19 -3.39
N LYS A 49 2.49 9.78 -2.27
CA LYS A 49 3.35 10.67 -1.48
C LYS A 49 4.36 9.89 -0.64
N GLU A 50 3.86 8.93 0.14
CA GLU A 50 4.64 8.14 1.10
C GLU A 50 3.90 6.85 1.48
N ILE A 51 4.65 5.84 1.92
CA ILE A 51 4.12 4.62 2.54
C ILE A 51 4.63 4.59 3.98
N ILE A 52 3.73 4.60 4.94
CA ILE A 52 4.02 4.65 6.37
C ILE A 52 3.65 3.30 6.97
N LEU A 53 4.63 2.54 7.43
CA LEU A 53 4.42 1.30 8.17
C LEU A 53 4.38 1.64 9.66
N VAL A 54 3.26 1.35 10.32
CA VAL A 54 3.05 1.67 11.74
C VAL A 54 3.06 0.36 12.52
N ASP A 55 4.04 0.19 13.40
CA ASP A 55 4.07 -0.94 14.32
C ASP A 55 3.10 -0.70 15.47
N ASP A 56 2.07 -1.54 15.58
CA ASP A 56 1.09 -1.53 16.66
C ASP A 56 1.52 -2.47 17.79
N ALA A 57 2.66 -2.15 18.40
CA ALA A 57 3.27 -2.87 19.52
C ALA A 57 3.50 -4.38 19.25
N SER A 58 4.11 -4.71 18.11
CA SER A 58 4.54 -6.08 17.82
C SER A 58 5.50 -6.60 18.90
N THR A 59 5.36 -7.89 19.21
CA THR A 59 6.19 -8.60 20.19
C THR A 59 7.19 -9.53 19.54
N LYS A 60 7.11 -9.72 18.22
CA LYS A 60 8.08 -10.47 17.43
C LYS A 60 9.35 -9.64 17.29
N ASP A 61 10.47 -10.15 17.81
CA ASP A 61 11.78 -9.70 17.34
C ASP A 61 11.85 -9.94 15.83
N THR A 62 12.39 -8.99 15.07
CA THR A 62 12.49 -9.07 13.61
C THR A 62 13.23 -10.34 13.19
N ASP A 63 12.48 -11.42 12.94
CA ASP A 63 12.98 -12.69 12.44
C ASP A 63 13.53 -12.48 11.03
N PHE A 64 14.84 -12.30 10.92
CA PHE A 64 15.59 -12.55 9.69
C PHE A 64 15.81 -14.06 9.56
N SER A 65 14.73 -14.81 9.32
CA SER A 65 14.81 -16.18 8.81
C SER A 65 14.96 -16.19 7.29
#